data_AF-A0A349J7Q3-F1
#
_entry.id   AF-A0A349J7Q3-F1
#
_cell.length_a   1.000
_cell.length_b   1.000
_cell.length_c   1.000
_cell.angle_alpha   90.00
_cell.angle_beta   90.00
_cell.angle_gamma   90.00
#
_symmetry.space_group_name_H-M   'P 1'
#
loop_
_entity.id
_entity.type
_entity.pdbx_description
1 polymer ?
#
loop_
_entity_poly.entity_id
_entity_poly.type
_entity_poly.pdbx_seq_one_letter_code
_entity_poly.pdbx_strand_id
1 'polypeptide(L)' 'GFVIFLPFLVIDLVISAILMSPGMMMLPPVVVSLPFKILLFVLVDGWVLIVQGLAASYA' A
#
# COMPACT_ATOMS: atom_id res chain seq x y z
N GLY A 1 -7.15 -0.38 11.96
CA GLY A 1 -7.39 -0.91 10.60
C GLY A 1 -7.27 0.15 9.53
N PHE A 2 -8.26 1.04 9.41
CA PHE A 2 -8.38 2.01 8.29
C PHE A 2 -7.17 2.93 8.10
N VAL A 3 -6.62 3.49 9.18
CA VAL A 3 -5.47 4.41 9.13
C VAL A 3 -4.21 3.74 8.56
N ILE A 4 -4.01 2.44 8.83
CA ILE A 4 -2.89 1.66 8.28
C ILE A 4 -3.06 1.48 6.77
N PHE A 5 -4.30 1.40 6.26
CA PHE A 5 -4.58 1.17 4.84
C PHE A 5 -4.41 2.43 3.96
N LEU A 6 -4.59 3.61 4.56
CA LEU A 6 -4.52 4.90 3.87
C LEU A 6 -3.23 5.12 3.04
N PRO A 7 -2.01 4.92 3.57
CA PRO A 7 -0.78 5.09 2.78
C PRO A 7 -0.67 4.13 1.58
N PHE A 8 -1.18 2.90 1.71
CA PHE A 8 -1.19 1.93 0.60
C PHE A 8 -2.12 2.35 -0.53
N LEU A 9 -3.26 2.96 -0.17
CA LEU A 9 -4.24 3.48 -1.11
C LEU A 9 -3.67 4.69 -1.89
N VAL A 10 -2.97 5.58 -1.19
CA VAL A 10 -2.27 6.71 -1.82
C VAL A 10 -1.25 6.22 -2.86
N ILE A 11 -0.45 5.20 -2.55
CA ILE A 11 0.50 4.60 -3.50
C ILE A 11 -0.22 4.10 -4.76
N ASP A 12 -1.33 3.38 -4.62
CA ASP A 12 -2.08 2.86 -5.77
C ASP A 12 -2.63 3.98 -6.65
N LEU A 13 -3.19 5.03 -6.05
CA LEU A 13 -3.74 6.17 -6.79
C LEU A 13 -2.65 6.93 -7.54
N VAL A 14 -1.51 7.17 -6.89
CA VAL A 14 -0.36 7.86 -7.49
C VAL A 14 0.20 7.04 -8.66
N ILE A 15 0.44 5.75 -8.46
CA ILE A 15 1.01 4.88 -9.49
C ILE A 15 0.03 4.70 -10.66
N SER A 16 -1.27 4.56 -10.38
CA SER A 16 -2.29 4.50 -11.43
C SER A 16 -2.33 5.79 -12.24
N ALA A 17 -2.31 6.96 -11.60
CA ALA A 17 -2.31 8.25 -12.30
C ALA A 17 -1.06 8.43 -13.19
N ILE A 18 0.12 8.01 -12.72
CA ILE A 18 1.37 8.08 -13.48
C ILE A 18 1.35 7.13 -14.68
N LEU A 19 0.84 5.90 -14.52
CA LEU A 19 0.80 4.90 -15.60
C LEU A 19 -0.30 5.14 -16.63
N MET A 20 -1.41 5.76 -16.22
CA MET A 20 -2.50 6.12 -17.13
C MET A 20 -2.16 7.34 -18.01
N SER A 21 -1.18 8.18 -17.61
CA SER A 21 -0.72 9.35 -18.36
C SER A 21 -0.07 9.03 -19.73
N PRO A 22 0.85 8.06 -19.87
CA PRO A 22 1.50 7.74 -21.15
C PRO A 22 0.66 6.87 -22.10
N GLY A 23 -0.61 6.57 -21.79
CA GLY A 23 -1.46 5.73 -22.66
C GLY A 23 -1.10 4.24 -22.69
N MET A 24 -0.21 3.78 -21.81
CA MET A 24 0.19 2.37 -21.71
C MET A 24 -0.84 1.56 -20.91
N MET A 25 -1.91 1.13 -21.58
CA MET A 25 -2.98 0.31 -20.98
C MET A 25 -2.59 -1.16 -20.72
N MET A 26 -1.39 -1.59 -21.14
CA MET A 26 -1.04 -3.02 -21.13
C MET A 26 -0.28 -3.50 -19.88
N LEU A 27 0.27 -2.59 -19.07
CA LEU A 27 0.91 -2.95 -17.81
C LEU A 27 -0.08 -2.68 -16.66
N PRO A 28 -0.52 -3.71 -15.91
CA PRO A 28 -1.39 -3.49 -14.76
C PRO A 28 -0.67 -2.63 -13.71
N PRO A 29 -1.26 -1.51 -13.25
CA PRO A 29 -0.63 -0.62 -12.27
C PRO A 29 -0.21 -1.30 -10.97
N VAL A 30 -0.92 -2.38 -10.63
CA VAL A 30 -0.67 -3.23 -9.47
C VAL A 30 0.73 -3.84 -9.48
N VAL A 31 1.25 -4.25 -10.65
CA VAL A 31 2.59 -4.86 -10.74
C VAL A 31 3.68 -3.85 -10.33
N VAL A 32 3.46 -2.58 -10.65
CA VAL A 32 4.35 -1.50 -10.24
C VAL A 32 4.11 -1.12 -8.79
N SER A 33 2.86 -1.09 -8.30
CA SER A 33 2.57 -0.67 -6.93
C SER A 33 2.95 -1.66 -5.85
N LEU A 34 2.93 -2.96 -6.14
CA LEU A 34 3.30 -4.03 -5.19
C LEU A 34 4.68 -3.87 -4.54
N PRO A 35 5.80 -3.71 -5.27
CA PRO A 35 7.12 -3.54 -4.65
C PRO A 35 7.19 -2.28 -3.76
N PHE A 36 6.58 -1.17 -4.16
CA PHE A 36 6.53 0.05 -3.35
C PHE A 36 5.71 -0.13 -2.07
N LYS A 37 4.58 -0.84 -2.15
CA LYS A 37 3.77 -1.18 -0.97
C LYS A 37 4.55 -2.04 0.00
N ILE A 38 5.26 -3.07 -0.46
CA ILE A 38 6.06 -3.94 0.42
C ILE A 38 7.19 -3.15 1.07
N LEU A 39 7.88 -2.29 0.33
CA LEU A 39 8.90 -1.40 0.90
C LEU A 39 8.33 -0.48 1.98
N LEU A 40 7.21 0.19 1.70
CA LEU A 40 6.55 1.06 2.68
C LEU A 40 6.11 0.27 3.91
N PHE A 41 5.55 -0.93 3.72
CA PHE A 41 5.10 -1.79 4.81
C PHE A 41 6.25 -2.21 5.73
N VAL A 42 7.42 -2.53 5.17
CA VAL A 42 8.62 -2.85 5.95
C VAL A 42 9.18 -1.60 6.64
N LEU A 43 9.22 -0.45 5.94
CA LEU A 43 9.75 0.81 6.48
C LEU A 43 8.97 1.36 7.69
N VAL A 44 7.67 1.07 7.78
CA VAL A 44 6.82 1.53 8.89
C VAL A 44 6.64 0.47 9.98
N ASP A 45 7.45 -0.60 9.99
CA ASP A 45 7.28 -1.75 10.87
C ASP A 45 5.84 -2.30 10.87
N GLY A 46 5.25 -2.44 9.68
CA GLY A 46 3.83 -2.76 9.49
C GLY A 46 3.36 -4.03 10.20
N TRP A 47 4.25 -5.01 10.38
CA TRP A 47 3.96 -6.22 11.17
C TRP A 47 3.69 -5.90 12.65
N VAL A 48 4.44 -4.98 13.25
CA VAL A 48 4.26 -4.55 14.64
C VAL A 48 2.92 -3.85 14.79
N LEU A 49 2.59 -2.95 13.85
CA LEU A 49 1.31 -2.22 13.85
C LEU A 49 0.10 -3.16 13.74
N ILE A 50 0.20 -4.23 12.94
CA ILE A 50 -0.85 -5.24 12.82
C ILE A 50 -1.00 -6.03 14.13
N VAL A 51 0.11 -6.54 14.68
CA VAL A 51 0.07 -7.35 15.91
C VAL A 51 -0.44 -6.55 17.09
N GLN A 52 0.01 -5.31 17.27
CA GLN A 52 -0.49 -4.41 18.32
C GLN A 52 -1.98 -4.11 18.13
N GLY A 53 -2.41 -3.81 16.91
CA GLY A 53 -3.81 -3.54 16.60
C GLY A 53 -4.72 -4.74 16.86
N LEU A 54 -4.24 -5.95 16.58
CA LEU A 54 -4.95 -7.20 16.90
C LEU A 54 -4.97 -7.43 18.41
N ALA A 55 -3.83 -7.38 19.09
CA ALA A 55 -3.74 -7.60 20.54
C ALA A 55 -4.65 -6.62 21.32
N ALA A 56 -4.66 -5.35 20.93
CA ALA A 56 -5.54 -4.33 21.51
C ALA A 56 -7.04 -4.54 21.20
N SER A 57 -7.37 -5.28 20.14
CA SER A 57 -8.77 -5.56 19.79
C SER A 57 -9.38 -6.73 20.58
N TYR A 58 -8.55 -7.57 21.20
CA TYR A 58 -8.98 -8.75 21.98
C TYR A 58 -8.82 -8.58 23.50
N ALA A 59 -8.18 -7.49 23.96
CA ALA A 59 -8.04 -7.12 25.37
C ALA A 59 -9.19 -6.22 25.82
#